data_AF-A0A2Z6A1E0-F1
#
_entry.id   AF-A0A2Z6A1E0-F1
#
_cell.length_a   1.000
_cell.length_b   1.000
_cell.length_c   1.000
_cell.angle_alpha   90.00
_cell.angle_beta   90.00
_cell.angle_gamma   90.00
#
_symmetry.space_group_name_H-M   'P 1'
#
loop_
_entity.id
_entity.type
_entity.pdbx_description
1 polymer ?
#
loop_
_entity_poly.entity_id
_entity_poly.type
_entity_poly.pdbx_seq_one_letter_code
_entity_poly.pdbx_strand_id
1 'polypeptide(L)'
;VTEGDTIEFTLVNEESNKNSHSMDFHAARVDVVKDFDSVKPGETKKFTVTTDNPGVFFYHCGSDPEATRWLQAKPGERVRIYF
;
A
#
# COMPACT_ATOMS: atom_id res chain seq x y z
N VAL A 1 4.48 10.74 8.52
CA VAL A 1 3.79 10.16 9.70
C VAL A 1 4.72 10.22 10.87
N THR A 2 4.19 10.29 12.08
CA THR A 2 4.93 10.18 13.33
C THR A 2 4.82 8.77 13.90
N GLU A 3 5.75 8.41 14.79
CA GLU A 3 5.64 7.16 15.54
C GLU A 3 4.30 7.11 16.30
N GLY A 4 3.60 5.98 16.19
CA GLY A 4 2.28 5.77 16.78
C GLY A 4 1.10 6.22 15.91
N ASP A 5 1.32 6.87 14.76
CA ASP A 5 0.24 7.19 13.84
C ASP A 5 -0.40 5.92 13.25
N THR A 6 -1.68 6.01 12.93
CA THR A 6 -2.37 5.03 12.08
C THR A 6 -2.51 5.58 10.67
N ILE A 7 -2.00 4.84 9.70
CA ILE A 7 -2.20 5.09 8.28
C ILE A 7 -3.38 4.25 7.81
N GLU A 8 -4.40 4.90 7.27
CA GLU A 8 -5.48 4.26 6.55
C GLU A 8 -5.40 4.63 5.07
N PHE A 9 -5.39 3.64 4.19
CA PHE A 9 -5.50 3.89 2.76
C PHE A 9 -6.37 2.86 2.07
N THR A 10 -6.88 3.24 0.89
CA THR A 10 -7.74 2.41 0.06
C THR A 10 -7.09 2.22 -1.30
N LEU A 11 -6.84 0.98 -1.68
CA LEU A 11 -6.44 0.61 -3.04
C LEU A 11 -7.71 0.29 -3.83
N VAL A 12 -7.94 1.03 -4.91
CA VAL A 12 -8.98 0.75 -5.90
C VAL A 12 -8.26 0.25 -7.14
N ASN A 13 -8.55 -0.98 -7.56
CA ASN A 13 -8.09 -1.51 -8.83
C ASN A 13 -9.24 -1.40 -9.83
N GLU A 14 -9.18 -0.44 -10.75
CA GLU A 14 -10.24 -0.19 -11.72
C GLU A 14 -10.50 -1.43 -12.58
N GLU A 15 -11.76 -1.66 -12.98
CA GLU A 15 -12.14 -2.85 -13.78
C GLU A 15 -11.41 -2.90 -15.14
N SER A 16 -11.04 -1.75 -15.69
CA SER A 16 -10.29 -1.66 -16.95
C SER A 16 -8.83 -2.10 -16.84
N ASN A 17 -8.30 -2.30 -15.63
CA ASN A 17 -6.92 -2.74 -15.44
C ASN A 17 -6.74 -4.20 -15.82
N LYS A 18 -5.54 -4.54 -16.29
CA LYS A 18 -5.20 -5.90 -16.75
C LYS A 18 -4.44 -6.72 -15.72
N ASN A 19 -3.99 -6.06 -14.65
CA ASN A 19 -3.12 -6.64 -13.64
C ASN A 19 -3.80 -6.57 -12.27
N SER A 20 -3.52 -7.57 -11.45
CA SER A 20 -3.76 -7.47 -10.02
C SER A 20 -2.69 -6.58 -9.39
N HIS A 21 -3.08 -5.83 -8.38
CA HIS A 21 -2.17 -5.00 -7.60
C HIS A 21 -2.23 -5.41 -6.14
N SER A 22 -1.12 -5.26 -5.44
CA SER A 22 -1.10 -5.35 -3.98
C SER A 22 -0.41 -4.11 -3.45
N MET A 23 -0.35 -3.97 -2.15
CA MET A 23 0.45 -2.97 -1.49
C MET A 23 1.33 -3.66 -0.47
N ASP A 24 2.63 -3.44 -0.54
CA ASP A 24 3.61 -3.90 0.45
C ASP A 24 4.16 -2.66 1.16
N PHE A 25 3.94 -2.54 2.47
CA PHE A 25 4.59 -1.53 3.30
C PHE A 25 5.67 -2.17 4.14
N HIS A 26 6.93 -1.77 3.92
CA HIS A 26 8.05 -2.29 4.72
C HIS A 26 7.99 -1.81 6.18
N ALA A 27 7.26 -0.73 6.45
CA ALA A 27 7.01 -0.25 7.81
C ALA A 27 5.95 -1.08 8.55
N ALA A 28 5.10 -1.82 7.84
CA ALA A 28 3.97 -2.51 8.43
C ALA A 28 4.41 -3.87 8.97
N ARG A 29 4.14 -4.11 10.26
CA ARG A 29 4.34 -5.41 10.90
C ARG A 29 3.02 -6.14 11.00
N VAL A 30 2.52 -6.55 9.84
CA VAL A 30 1.20 -7.17 9.66
C VAL A 30 1.34 -8.59 9.09
N ASP A 31 0.25 -9.35 9.03
CA ASP A 31 0.29 -10.68 8.42
C ASP A 31 0.36 -10.51 6.90
N VAL A 32 1.51 -10.79 6.31
CA VAL A 32 1.77 -10.57 4.88
C VAL A 32 0.76 -11.32 4.00
N VAL A 33 0.36 -12.53 4.37
CA VAL A 33 -0.52 -13.37 3.56
C VAL A 33 -1.94 -12.83 3.57
N LYS A 34 -2.41 -12.33 4.72
CA LYS A 34 -3.76 -11.79 4.88
C LYS A 34 -3.86 -10.34 4.41
N ASP A 35 -2.90 -9.53 4.82
CA ASP A 35 -2.99 -8.08 4.73
C ASP A 35 -2.43 -7.58 3.40
N PHE A 36 -1.48 -8.29 2.77
CA PHE A 36 -0.90 -7.94 1.46
C PHE A 36 -1.33 -8.84 0.29
N ASP A 37 -2.49 -9.48 0.41
CA ASP A 37 -3.08 -10.23 -0.71
C ASP A 37 -3.39 -9.32 -1.92
N SER A 38 -3.37 -9.91 -3.11
CA SER A 38 -3.60 -9.23 -4.38
C SER A 38 -5.06 -8.76 -4.52
N VAL A 39 -5.22 -7.54 -5.00
CA VAL A 39 -6.48 -6.87 -5.36
C VAL A 39 -6.64 -6.95 -6.87
N LYS A 40 -7.65 -7.68 -7.34
CA LYS A 40 -7.91 -7.91 -8.77
C LYS A 40 -8.59 -6.69 -9.42
N PRO A 41 -8.57 -6.56 -10.76
CA PRO A 41 -9.36 -5.54 -11.45
C PRO A 41 -10.83 -5.58 -11.03
N GLY A 42 -11.40 -4.41 -10.73
CA GLY A 42 -12.74 -4.23 -10.20
C GLY A 42 -12.85 -4.32 -8.67
N GLU A 43 -11.80 -4.72 -7.96
CA GLU A 43 -11.81 -4.84 -6.50
C GLU A 43 -11.27 -3.59 -5.80
N THR A 44 -11.74 -3.39 -4.58
CA THR A 44 -11.26 -2.34 -3.67
C THR A 44 -10.89 -2.95 -2.33
N LYS A 45 -9.72 -2.63 -1.82
CA LYS A 45 -9.25 -3.09 -0.51
C LYS A 45 -8.82 -1.90 0.35
N LYS A 46 -9.23 -1.92 1.61
CA LYS A 46 -8.76 -0.99 2.64
C LYS A 46 -7.67 -1.65 3.46
N PHE A 47 -6.71 -0.85 3.86
CA PHE A 47 -5.58 -1.26 4.65
C PHE A 47 -5.39 -0.26 5.78
N THR A 48 -5.01 -0.78 6.94
CA THR A 48 -4.76 0.00 8.15
C THR A 48 -3.43 -0.46 8.72
N VAL A 49 -2.49 0.47 8.88
CA VAL A 49 -1.13 0.20 9.36
C VAL A 49 -0.81 1.15 10.50
N THR A 50 -0.36 0.63 11.63
CA THR A 50 0.18 1.45 12.73
C THR A 50 1.68 1.60 12.53
N THR A 51 2.19 2.84 12.59
CA THR A 51 3.62 3.13 12.42
C THR A 51 4.33 3.12 13.77
N ASP A 52 4.58 1.93 14.30
CA ASP A 52 5.20 1.70 15.62
C ASP A 52 6.70 1.36 15.56
N ASN A 53 7.30 1.55 14.38
CA ASN A 53 8.72 1.33 14.12
C ASN A 53 9.32 2.55 13.41
N PRO A 54 10.06 3.42 14.12
CA PRO A 54 10.66 4.61 13.52
C PRO A 54 11.73 4.28 12.48
N GLY A 55 11.69 4.95 11.33
CA GLY A 55 12.66 4.76 10.27
C GLY A 55 12.21 5.31 8.92
N VAL A 56 12.99 4.99 7.89
CA VAL A 56 12.65 5.27 6.49
C VAL A 56 12.37 3.94 5.82
N PHE A 57 11.15 3.78 5.30
CA PHE A 57 10.68 2.52 4.73
C PHE A 57 10.12 2.76 3.34
N PHE A 58 10.33 1.77 2.47
CA PHE A 58 9.72 1.77 1.15
C PHE A 58 8.31 1.18 1.21
N TYR A 59 7.52 1.52 0.20
CA TYR A 59 6.31 0.79 -0.13
C TYR A 59 6.24 0.63 -1.65
N HIS A 60 5.68 -0.48 -2.09
CA HIS A 60 5.53 -0.79 -3.52
C HIS A 60 4.39 -1.78 -3.76
N CYS A 61 4.08 -2.04 -5.03
CA CYS A 61 3.18 -3.12 -5.37
C CYS A 61 3.85 -4.47 -5.07
N GLY A 62 3.17 -5.36 -4.33
CA GLY A 62 3.66 -6.73 -4.09
C GLY A 62 3.38 -7.70 -5.25
N SER A 63 2.43 -7.37 -6.12
CA SER A 63 2.00 -8.22 -7.24
C SER A 63 2.76 -7.94 -8.55
N ASP A 64 3.58 -6.89 -8.60
CA ASP A 64 4.32 -6.47 -9.79
C ASP A 64 5.85 -6.61 -9.56
N PRO A 65 6.52 -7.57 -10.22
CA PRO A 65 7.96 -7.75 -10.09
C PRO A 65 8.78 -6.59 -10.70
N GLU A 66 8.18 -5.68 -11.47
CA GLU A 66 8.84 -4.51 -12.08
C GLU A 66 8.47 -3.17 -11.40
N ALA A 67 7.89 -3.20 -10.19
CA ALA A 67 7.51 -2.00 -9.44
C ALA A 67 8.72 -1.10 -9.11
N THR A 68 9.08 -0.21 -10.05
CA THR A 68 10.28 0.64 -10.02
C THR A 68 9.97 2.10 -9.65
N ARG A 69 8.70 2.44 -9.41
CA ARG A 69 8.27 3.80 -9.07
C ARG A 69 7.98 3.90 -7.57
N TRP A 70 8.74 4.75 -6.88
CA TRP A 70 8.51 5.12 -5.49
C TRP A 70 7.56 6.31 -5.41
N LEU A 71 6.73 6.32 -4.38
CA LEU A 71 5.92 7.48 -4.01
C LEU A 71 6.31 7.90 -2.60
N GLN A 72 6.40 9.20 -2.36
CA GLN A 72 6.67 9.77 -1.04
C GLN A 72 5.40 10.50 -0.59
N ALA A 73 4.82 10.05 0.52
CA ALA A 73 3.62 10.65 1.11
C ALA A 73 3.98 11.57 2.28
N LYS A 74 3.40 12.77 2.35
CA LYS A 74 3.45 13.59 3.58
C LYS A 74 2.35 13.16 4.55
N PRO A 75 2.52 13.34 5.88
CA PRO A 75 1.44 13.09 6.84
C PRO A 75 0.17 13.86 6.45
N GLY A 76 -0.98 13.17 6.42
CA GLY A 76 -2.28 13.74 6.06
C GLY A 76 -2.57 13.88 4.56
N GLU A 77 -1.63 13.51 3.69
CA GLU A 77 -1.81 13.58 2.24
C GLU A 77 -2.58 12.35 1.72
N ARG A 78 -3.64 12.58 0.96
CA ARG A 78 -4.32 11.50 0.21
C ARG A 78 -3.48 11.15 -1.01
N VAL A 79 -2.69 10.09 -0.89
CA VAL A 79 -1.94 9.56 -2.03
C VAL A 79 -2.89 8.75 -2.91
N ARG A 80 -3.09 9.21 -4.15
CA ARG A 80 -3.72 8.40 -5.20
C ARG A 80 -2.61 7.79 -6.04
N ILE A 81 -2.41 6.49 -5.86
CA ILE A 81 -1.42 5.72 -6.62
C ILE A 81 -2.09 5.27 -7.91
N TYR A 82 -1.55 5.72 -9.03
CA TYR A 82 -1.95 5.25 -10.36
C TYR A 82 -0.93 4.19 -10.78
N PHE A 83 -1.43 2.99 -11.08
CA PHE A 83 -0.66 1.93 -11.74
C PHE A 83 -1.06 1.89 -13.22
#